data_AF-A0A6G3THQ1-F1
#
_entry.id   AF-A0A6G3THQ1-F1
#
_cell.length_a   1.000
_cell.length_b   1.000
_cell.length_c   1.000
_cell.angle_alpha   90.00
_cell.angle_beta   90.00
_cell.angle_gamma   90.00
#
_symmetry.space_group_name_H-M   'P 1'
#
loop_
_entity.id
_entity.type
_entity.pdbx_description
1 polymer ?
#
loop_
_entity_poly.entity_id
_entity_poly.type
_entity_poly.pdbx_seq_one_letter_code
_entity_poly.pdbx_strand_id
1 'polypeptide(L)'
;RALAEAEAVDAALRSHAVAATRHRPQSERLTGRRDPQLLNVAYLVEDARRADFTAALARFTADRPHPGVRVEASGPWIPYSFARWDEDPRPAPDQETPS
;
A
#
# COMPACT_ATOMS: atom_id res chain seq x y z
N ARG A 1 11.11 -9.50 -15.57
CA ARG A 1 9.74 -9.87 -15.98
C ARG A 1 8.77 -9.85 -14.80
N ALA A 2 8.92 -10.71 -13.79
CA ALA A 2 8.02 -10.76 -12.63
C ALA A 2 7.88 -9.41 -11.89
N LEU A 3 8.97 -8.67 -11.65
CA LEU A 3 8.88 -7.33 -11.04
C LEU A 3 8.06 -6.35 -11.89
N ALA A 4 8.24 -6.33 -13.22
CA ALA A 4 7.47 -5.47 -14.11
C ALA A 4 5.98 -5.83 -14.11
N GLU A 5 5.66 -7.13 -14.01
CA GLU A 5 4.28 -7.61 -13.83
C GLU A 5 3.71 -7.17 -12.47
N ALA A 6 4.50 -7.23 -11.39
CA ALA A 6 4.08 -6.73 -10.08
C ALA A 6 3.83 -5.20 -10.08
N GLU A 7 4.68 -4.44 -10.76
CA GLU A 7 4.55 -2.99 -10.93
C GLU A 7 3.28 -2.63 -11.74
N ALA A 8 2.93 -3.42 -12.75
CA ALA A 8 1.69 -3.23 -13.52
C ALA A 8 0.43 -3.44 -12.64
N VAL A 9 0.46 -4.44 -11.75
CA VAL A 9 -0.61 -4.66 -10.76
C VAL A 9 -0.71 -3.46 -9.80
N ASP A 10 0.41 -2.99 -9.24
CA ASP A 10 0.43 -1.82 -8.34
C ASP A 10 -0.12 -0.58 -9.04
N ALA A 11 0.32 -0.29 -10.27
CA ALA A 11 -0.19 0.85 -11.04
C ALA A 11 -1.71 0.78 -11.27
N ALA A 12 -2.23 -0.40 -11.62
CA ALA A 12 -3.67 -0.59 -11.81
C ALA A 12 -4.45 -0.36 -10.51
N LEU A 13 -4.02 -0.94 -9.39
CA LEU A 13 -4.70 -0.77 -8.09
C LEU A 13 -4.58 0.66 -7.54
N ARG A 14 -3.44 1.33 -7.75
CA ARG A 14 -3.25 2.74 -7.37
C ARG A 14 -4.23 3.68 -8.04
N SER A 15 -4.66 3.40 -9.28
CA SER A 15 -5.66 4.22 -9.96
C SER A 15 -7.02 4.25 -9.23
N HIS A 16 -7.29 3.24 -8.39
CA HIS A 16 -8.49 3.11 -7.57
C HIS A 16 -8.34 3.61 -6.12
N ALA A 17 -7.12 3.93 -5.70
CA ALA A 17 -6.79 4.35 -4.34
C ALA A 17 -6.55 5.86 -4.25
N VAL A 18 -6.85 6.47 -3.11
CA VAL A 18 -6.50 7.87 -2.82
C VAL A 18 -5.08 8.02 -2.28
N ALA A 19 -4.54 6.95 -1.68
CA ALA A 19 -3.15 6.88 -1.27
C ALA A 19 -2.67 5.43 -1.32
N ALA A 20 -1.35 5.23 -1.49
CA ALA A 20 -0.76 3.90 -1.42
C ALA A 20 0.67 3.94 -0.90
N THR A 21 0.95 3.12 0.11
CA THR A 21 2.23 3.06 0.82
C THR A 21 2.93 1.74 0.53
N ARG A 22 4.20 1.80 0.09
CA ARG A 22 5.04 0.61 -0.07
C ARG A 22 5.76 0.31 1.24
N HIS A 23 5.68 -0.93 1.70
CA HIS A 23 6.39 -1.44 2.86
C HIS A 23 7.56 -2.33 2.42
N ARG A 24 8.48 -2.61 3.36
CA ARG A 24 9.54 -3.59 3.11
C ARG A 24 8.88 -4.95 2.80
N PRO A 25 9.30 -5.67 1.75
CA PRO A 25 8.79 -7.01 1.51
C PRO A 25 9.04 -7.92 2.71
N GLN A 26 8.05 -8.73 3.06
CA GLN A 26 8.16 -9.70 4.15
C GLN A 26 9.21 -10.75 3.78
N SER A 27 10.08 -11.06 4.74
CA SER A 27 11.14 -12.05 4.54
C SER A 27 10.56 -13.47 4.44
N GLU A 28 11.14 -14.28 3.57
CA GLU A 28 10.77 -15.69 3.34
C GLU A 28 10.74 -16.51 4.65
N ARG A 29 11.60 -16.14 5.61
CA ARG A 29 11.70 -16.78 6.93
C ARG A 29 10.44 -16.61 7.79
N LEU A 30 9.64 -15.58 7.54
CA LEU A 30 8.38 -15.31 8.25
C LEU A 30 7.16 -15.97 7.58
N THR A 31 7.25 -16.26 6.27
CA THR A 31 6.10 -16.77 5.49
C THR A 31 6.15 -18.29 5.28
N GLY A 32 7.30 -18.93 5.49
CA GLY A 32 7.49 -20.37 5.28
C GLY A 32 7.38 -20.81 3.82
N ARG A 33 7.30 -19.84 2.88
CA ARG A 33 7.17 -20.07 1.44
C ARG A 33 8.48 -19.74 0.75
N ARG A 34 8.81 -20.53 -0.27
CA ARG A 34 10.05 -20.40 -1.07
C ARG A 34 10.00 -19.28 -2.11
N ASP A 35 8.83 -18.63 -2.30
CA ASP A 35 8.69 -17.55 -3.26
C ASP A 35 8.93 -16.19 -2.58
N PRO A 36 9.86 -15.36 -3.06
CA PRO A 36 10.10 -14.03 -2.49
C PRO A 36 8.88 -13.12 -2.73
N GLN A 37 8.49 -12.37 -1.70
CA GLN A 37 7.52 -11.29 -1.88
C GLN A 37 8.19 -10.15 -2.66
N LEU A 38 7.65 -9.83 -3.84
CA LEU A 38 8.21 -8.77 -4.69
C LEU A 38 7.77 -7.38 -4.23
N LEU A 39 6.49 -7.22 -3.89
CA LEU A 39 5.90 -5.97 -3.44
C LEU A 39 5.03 -6.22 -2.19
N ASN A 40 5.05 -5.26 -1.27
CA ASN A 40 4.16 -5.19 -0.12
C ASN A 40 3.55 -3.79 -0.09
N VAL A 41 2.29 -3.65 -0.48
CA VAL A 41 1.64 -2.34 -0.68
C VAL A 41 0.32 -2.29 0.09
N ALA A 42 0.12 -1.22 0.84
CA ALA A 42 -1.16 -0.86 1.43
C ALA A 42 -1.83 0.21 0.57
N TYR A 43 -3.15 0.10 0.38
CA TYR A 43 -3.97 1.05 -0.38
C TYR A 43 -5.04 1.66 0.53
N LEU A 44 -5.16 2.98 0.51
CA LEU A 44 -6.29 3.70 1.10
C LEU A 44 -7.30 3.97 0.00
N VAL A 45 -8.53 3.48 0.19
CA VAL A 45 -9.58 3.53 -0.82
C VAL A 45 -10.77 4.26 -0.21
N GLU A 46 -11.30 5.25 -0.92
CA GLU A 46 -12.56 5.90 -0.54
C GLU A 46 -13.71 4.90 -0.60
N ASP A 47 -14.66 5.01 0.32
CA ASP A 47 -15.75 4.05 0.41
C ASP A 47 -16.59 3.97 -0.88
N ALA A 48 -16.79 5.12 -1.54
CA ALA A 48 -17.46 5.21 -2.84
C ALA A 48 -16.75 4.43 -3.96
N ARG A 49 -15.43 4.21 -3.86
CA ARG A 49 -14.60 3.50 -4.86
C ARG A 49 -14.27 2.07 -4.44
N ARG A 50 -14.76 1.62 -3.28
CA ARG A 50 -14.47 0.30 -2.72
C ARG A 50 -14.83 -0.82 -3.69
N ALA A 51 -16.00 -0.74 -4.32
CA ALA A 51 -16.47 -1.77 -5.25
C ALA A 51 -15.59 -1.87 -6.51
N ASP A 52 -15.18 -0.74 -7.08
CA ASP A 52 -14.29 -0.71 -8.24
C ASP A 52 -12.90 -1.29 -7.89
N PHE A 53 -12.37 -0.92 -6.71
CA PHE A 53 -11.10 -1.45 -6.24
C PHE A 53 -11.16 -2.96 -6.03
N THR A 54 -12.20 -3.49 -5.38
CA THR A 54 -12.33 -4.93 -5.15
C THR A 54 -12.55 -5.71 -6.46
N ALA A 55 -13.27 -5.14 -7.43
CA ALA A 55 -13.40 -5.72 -8.75
C ALA A 55 -12.06 -5.78 -9.50
N ALA A 56 -11.28 -4.68 -9.47
CA ALA A 56 -9.94 -4.65 -10.06
C ALA A 56 -9.01 -5.68 -9.39
N LEU A 57 -9.03 -5.75 -8.06
CA LEU A 57 -8.26 -6.72 -7.28
C LEU A 57 -8.65 -8.17 -7.63
N ALA A 58 -9.95 -8.46 -7.76
CA ALA A 58 -10.45 -9.78 -8.11
C ALA A 58 -9.93 -10.27 -9.47
N ARG A 59 -9.83 -9.39 -10.48
CA ARG A 59 -9.25 -9.73 -11.79
C ARG A 59 -7.80 -10.21 -11.67
N PHE A 60 -7.01 -9.59 -10.80
CA PHE A 60 -5.62 -9.99 -10.61
C PHE A 60 -5.45 -11.28 -9.77
N THR A 61 -6.35 -11.53 -8.82
CA THR A 61 -6.28 -12.71 -7.95
C THR A 61 -6.93 -13.95 -8.56
N ALA A 62 -8.05 -13.80 -9.26
CA ALA A 62 -8.81 -14.90 -9.88
C ALA A 62 -8.28 -15.24 -11.28
N ASP A 63 -8.22 -14.27 -12.19
CA ASP A 63 -7.89 -14.52 -13.60
C ASP A 63 -6.38 -14.65 -13.84
N ARG A 64 -5.57 -14.14 -12.91
CA ARG A 64 -4.09 -14.15 -12.95
C ARG A 64 -3.52 -13.78 -14.33
N PRO A 65 -3.82 -12.58 -14.86
CA PRO A 65 -3.34 -12.13 -16.17
C PRO A 65 -1.80 -12.03 -16.26
N HIS A 66 -1.12 -12.06 -15.11
CA HIS A 66 0.33 -11.98 -15.01
C HIS A 66 0.91 -13.28 -14.43
N PRO A 67 1.32 -14.24 -15.29
CA PRO A 67 1.71 -15.58 -14.84
C PRO A 67 3.01 -15.61 -14.03
N GLY A 68 3.83 -14.55 -14.09
CA GLY A 68 5.07 -14.43 -13.34
C GLY A 68 4.89 -13.95 -11.90
N VAL A 69 3.66 -13.60 -11.48
CA VAL A 69 3.36 -13.13 -10.13
C VAL A 69 2.07 -13.75 -9.58
N ARG A 70 1.98 -13.84 -8.25
CA ARG A 70 0.76 -14.19 -7.54
C ARG A 70 0.37 -13.01 -6.67
N VAL A 71 -0.87 -12.55 -6.80
CA VAL A 71 -1.42 -11.46 -5.99
C VAL A 71 -2.18 -12.06 -4.82
N GLU A 72 -1.87 -11.59 -3.62
CA GLU A 72 -2.56 -11.94 -2.37
C GLU A 72 -2.95 -10.64 -1.68
N ALA A 73 -4.14 -10.62 -1.07
CA ALA A 73 -4.66 -9.43 -0.42
C ALA A 73 -5.32 -9.80 0.92
N SER A 74 -5.27 -8.88 1.86
CA SER A 74 -5.91 -8.98 3.17
C SER A 74 -6.54 -7.64 3.56
N GLY A 75 -7.53 -7.69 4.45
CA GLY A 75 -8.28 -6.51 4.91
C GLY A 75 -9.79 -6.67 4.75
N PRO A 76 -10.58 -5.60 4.95
CA PRO A 76 -10.14 -4.23 5.25
C PRO A 76 -9.54 -4.09 6.66
N TRP A 77 -8.58 -3.18 6.83
CA TRP A 77 -7.91 -2.89 8.10
C TRP A 77 -8.08 -1.41 8.48
N ILE A 78 -7.90 -1.08 9.77
CA ILE A 78 -7.79 0.32 10.21
C ILE A 78 -6.56 0.95 9.52
N PRO A 79 -6.64 2.19 8.98
CA PRO A 79 -5.63 2.75 8.09
C PRO A 79 -4.39 3.30 8.82
N TYR A 80 -3.83 2.53 9.76
CA TYR A 80 -2.63 2.94 10.53
C TYR A 80 -1.44 3.32 9.64
N SER A 81 -1.26 2.65 8.49
CA SER A 81 -0.20 2.99 7.51
C SER A 81 -0.33 4.39 6.89
N PHE A 82 -1.46 5.06 7.08
CA PHE A 82 -1.77 6.39 6.55
C PHE A 82 -1.95 7.44 7.64
N ALA A 83 -2.04 7.02 8.90
CA ALA A 83 -2.06 7.92 10.04
C ALA A 83 -0.62 8.34 10.38
N ARG A 84 -0.10 9.35 9.69
CA ARG A 84 1.05 10.11 10.19
C ARG A 84 0.52 11.39 10.84
N TRP A 85 0.84 11.60 12.11
CA TRP A 85 0.78 12.92 12.69
C TRP A 85 1.93 13.72 12.08
N ASP A 86 1.63 14.85 11.45
CA ASP A 86 2.63 15.90 11.22
C ASP A 86 3.05 16.45 12.59
N GLU A 87 4.00 15.78 13.23
CA GLU A 87 4.62 16.27 14.46
C GLU A 87 5.89 17.04 14.08
N ASP A 88 5.74 18.36 13.92
CA ASP A 88 6.63 19.35 14.58
C ASP A 88 6.02 20.76 14.47
N PRO A 89 5.19 21.23 15.44
CA PRO A 89 5.05 22.66 15.63
C PRO A 89 6.40 23.16 16.15
N ARG A 90 7.24 23.73 15.25
CA ARG A 90 8.46 24.48 15.62
C ARG A 90 8.20 25.24 16.92
N PRO A 91 9.03 25.10 17.97
CA PRO A 91 8.87 25.93 19.16
C PRO A 91 8.88 27.38 18.70
N ALA A 92 7.84 28.13 19.09
CA ALA A 92 7.76 29.56 18.81
C ALA A 92 9.08 30.21 19.30
N PRO A 93 9.72 31.08 18.53
CA PRO A 93 10.90 31.79 19.02
C PRO A 93 10.48 32.52 20.30
N ASP A 94 11.29 32.31 21.34
CA ASP A 94 11.15 32.96 22.64
C ASP A 94 10.78 34.42 22.43
N GLN A 95 9.63 34.82 22.99
CA GLN A 95 9.25 36.21 23.05
C GLN A 95 10.28 36.91 23.94
N GLU A 96 11.30 37.51 23.33
CA GLU A 96 12.05 38.62 23.92
C GLU A 96 11.03 39.56 24.53
N THR A 97 10.95 39.56 25.86
CA THR A 97 10.18 40.56 26.60
C THR A 97 11.09 41.77 26.71
N PRO A 98 10.79 42.91 26.05
CA PRO A 98 11.49 44.13 26.35
C PRO A 98 10.79 44.79 27.53
N SER A 99 11.43 44.81 28.70
CA SER A 99 11.68 46.04 29.48
C SER A 99 12.40 45.75 30.79
#